data_AF-A0A814QC02-F1
#
_entry.id   AF-A0A814QC02-F1
#
_cell.length_a   1.000
_cell.length_b   1.000
_cell.length_c   1.000
_cell.angle_alpha   90.00
_cell.angle_beta   90.00
_cell.angle_gamma   90.00
#
_symmetry.space_group_name_H-M   'P 1'
#
loop_
_entity.id
_entity.type
_entity.pdbx_description
1 polymer ?
#
loop_
_entity_poly.entity_id
_entity_poly.type
_entity_poly.pdbx_seq_one_letter_code
_entity_poly.pdbx_strand_id
1 'polypeptide(L)'
;MTTRNLTFINQTLSIHSFQTKSLPINPDIVAPDGSLVRNMLTTVGGSMAQFELPPGMISNAVEHRTVSEIWYFLSGQGEFWRKQNEREEIILVNATVCITIPLGTQFQFRTIGKKPLVAMAVTMPPWPGNSEAMSKKGIWNATFVVMRNSSTKVFHSMYLFIITILVFHYIHL
;
A
#
# COMPACT_ATOMS: atom_id res chain seq x y z
N MET A 1 -22.97 22.78 -11.99
CA MET A 1 -22.06 21.87 -12.73
C MET A 1 -21.03 21.35 -11.75
N THR A 2 -21.17 20.09 -11.37
CA THR A 2 -20.67 19.52 -10.10
C THR A 2 -19.24 18.97 -10.27
N THR A 3 -18.41 19.08 -9.23
CA THR A 3 -16.99 18.65 -9.15
C THR A 3 -16.70 17.28 -9.78
N ARG A 4 -17.65 16.34 -9.73
CA ARG A 4 -17.55 15.01 -10.36
C ARG A 4 -17.33 15.05 -11.88
N ASN A 5 -17.97 15.98 -12.60
CA ASN A 5 -17.77 16.11 -14.04
C ASN A 5 -16.36 16.63 -14.36
N LEU A 6 -15.83 17.54 -13.55
CA LEU A 6 -14.47 18.07 -13.74
C LEU A 6 -13.40 17.03 -13.45
N THR A 7 -13.55 16.22 -12.39
CA THR A 7 -12.61 15.12 -12.09
C THR A 7 -12.61 14.07 -13.20
N PHE A 8 -13.79 13.69 -13.69
CA PHE A 8 -13.92 12.71 -14.78
C PHE A 8 -13.35 13.23 -16.09
N ILE A 9 -13.63 14.48 -16.46
CA ILE A 9 -13.07 15.12 -17.66
C ILE A 9 -11.55 15.24 -17.55
N ASN A 10 -11.02 15.66 -16.40
CA ASN A 10 -9.57 15.77 -16.19
C ASN A 10 -8.89 14.40 -16.23
N GLN A 11 -9.52 13.36 -15.68
CA GLN A 11 -9.00 11.99 -15.74
C GLN A 11 -9.04 11.46 -17.18
N THR A 12 -10.10 11.76 -17.93
CA THR A 12 -10.24 11.36 -19.34
C THR A 12 -9.20 12.08 -20.22
N LEU A 13 -8.99 13.39 -20.04
CA LEU A 13 -7.93 14.13 -20.74
C LEU A 13 -6.53 13.62 -20.37
N SER A 14 -6.33 13.21 -19.11
CA SER A 14 -5.04 12.67 -18.65
C SER A 14 -4.67 11.32 -19.26
N ILE A 15 -5.61 10.43 -19.54
CA ILE A 15 -5.29 9.10 -20.09
C ILE A 15 -4.96 9.13 -21.60
N HIS A 16 -5.25 10.26 -22.28
CA HIS A 16 -5.02 10.45 -23.71
C HIS A 16 -3.84 11.39 -24.04
N SER A 17 -3.24 12.03 -23.04
CA SER A 17 -2.08 12.92 -23.20
C SER A 17 -0.86 12.33 -22.48
N PHE A 18 0.35 12.60 -22.96
CA PHE A 18 1.55 12.16 -22.23
C PHE A 18 1.68 12.96 -20.93
N GLN A 19 2.17 12.30 -19.88
CA GLN A 19 2.34 12.89 -18.56
C GLN A 19 3.70 12.54 -17.97
N THR A 20 4.17 13.34 -17.02
CA THR A 20 5.38 13.07 -16.23
C THR A 20 5.06 13.27 -14.76
N LYS A 21 5.43 12.30 -13.92
CA LYS A 21 5.23 12.36 -12.47
C LYS A 21 6.47 11.82 -11.77
N SER A 22 7.02 12.59 -10.85
CA SER A 22 8.01 12.09 -9.89
C SER A 22 7.31 11.25 -8.83
N LEU A 23 7.99 10.20 -8.36
CA LEU A 23 7.46 9.36 -7.29
C LEU A 23 7.21 10.21 -6.02
N PRO A 24 5.99 10.22 -5.46
CA PRO A 24 5.69 10.94 -4.22
C PRO A 24 6.54 10.45 -3.05
N ILE A 25 6.95 11.37 -2.16
CA ILE A 25 7.68 10.99 -0.93
C ILE A 25 6.75 10.19 0.00
N ASN A 26 5.56 10.72 0.24
CA ASN A 26 4.54 10.11 1.11
C ASN A 26 3.61 9.20 0.29
N PRO A 27 3.08 8.12 0.89
CA PRO A 27 2.03 7.33 0.25
C PRO A 27 0.75 8.16 0.07
N ASP A 28 0.06 7.93 -1.04
CA ASP A 28 -1.24 8.54 -1.34
C ASP A 28 -2.35 7.88 -0.51
N ILE A 29 -2.30 6.55 -0.37
CA ILE A 29 -3.30 5.74 0.33
C ILE A 29 -2.66 4.54 1.02
N VAL A 30 -3.42 3.90 1.91
CA VAL A 30 -3.18 2.52 2.34
C VAL A 30 -4.17 1.62 1.60
N ALA A 31 -3.67 0.62 0.89
CA ALA A 31 -4.51 -0.32 0.17
C ALA A 31 -5.20 -1.30 1.14
N PRO A 32 -6.28 -1.97 0.70
CA PRO A 32 -6.99 -2.97 1.51
C PRO A 32 -6.11 -4.13 1.99
N ASP A 33 -5.02 -4.43 1.28
CA ASP A 33 -4.01 -5.41 1.66
C ASP A 33 -3.08 -4.91 2.79
N GLY A 34 -3.16 -3.63 3.18
CA GLY A 34 -2.32 -2.98 4.18
C GLY A 34 -1.06 -2.31 3.62
N SER A 35 -0.83 -2.38 2.30
CA SER A 35 0.32 -1.76 1.66
C SER A 35 0.19 -0.25 1.59
N LEU A 36 1.31 0.44 1.75
CA LEU A 36 1.41 1.87 1.48
C LEU A 36 1.53 2.05 -0.04
N VAL A 37 0.63 2.81 -0.65
CA VAL A 37 0.55 2.95 -2.11
C VAL A 37 0.86 4.37 -2.55
N ARG A 38 1.76 4.49 -3.54
CA ARG A 38 2.00 5.72 -4.30
C ARG A 38 1.48 5.51 -5.72
N ASN A 39 0.38 6.17 -6.05
CA ASN A 39 -0.24 6.10 -7.35
C ASN A 39 0.67 6.76 -8.39
N MET A 40 0.86 6.11 -9.54
CA MET A 40 1.66 6.66 -10.64
C MET A 40 0.73 7.11 -11.77
N LEU A 41 1.16 6.95 -13.03
CA LEU A 41 0.42 7.38 -14.21
C LEU A 41 -0.49 6.26 -14.74
N THR A 42 -1.48 6.68 -15.50
CA THR A 42 -2.49 5.81 -16.11
C THR A 42 -2.60 6.10 -17.60
N THR A 43 -2.74 5.03 -18.38
CA THR A 43 -3.12 5.08 -19.80
C THR A 43 -4.45 4.35 -19.98
N VAL A 44 -5.00 4.37 -21.19
CA VAL A 44 -6.19 3.55 -21.52
C VAL A 44 -5.99 2.05 -21.26
N GLY A 45 -4.75 1.54 -21.35
CA GLY A 45 -4.45 0.11 -21.21
C GLY A 45 -4.15 -0.35 -19.79
N GLY A 46 -3.83 0.57 -18.88
CA GLY A 46 -3.41 0.20 -17.53
C GLY A 46 -2.96 1.37 -16.68
N SER A 47 -2.83 1.12 -15.38
CA SER A 47 -2.26 2.08 -14.43
C SER A 47 -1.09 1.46 -13.67
N MET A 48 -0.19 2.31 -13.18
CA MET A 48 0.94 1.88 -12.38
C MET A 48 0.84 2.44 -10.95
N ALA A 49 1.37 1.70 -9.99
CA ALA A 49 1.59 2.20 -8.64
C ALA A 49 2.85 1.57 -8.03
N GLN A 50 3.42 2.24 -7.03
CA GLN A 50 4.39 1.62 -6.14
C GLN A 50 3.68 1.15 -4.88
N PHE A 51 3.96 -0.09 -4.48
CA PHE A 51 3.52 -0.70 -3.23
C PHE A 51 4.71 -0.84 -2.29
N GLU A 52 4.50 -0.51 -1.01
CA GLU A 52 5.47 -0.69 0.06
C GLU A 52 4.81 -1.39 1.25
N LEU A 53 5.39 -2.51 1.67
CA LEU A 53 5.02 -3.20 2.91
C LEU A 53 6.13 -3.02 3.95
N PRO A 54 5.84 -2.42 5.13
CA PRO A 54 6.87 -2.17 6.14
C PRO A 54 7.51 -3.46 6.71
N PRO A 55 8.71 -3.37 7.31
CA PRO A 55 9.38 -4.51 7.92
C PRO A 55 8.53 -5.19 9.00
N GLY A 56 8.54 -6.52 9.01
CA GLY A 56 7.77 -7.35 9.93
C GLY A 56 6.27 -7.43 9.63
N MET A 57 5.78 -6.80 8.56
CA MET A 57 4.37 -6.82 8.19
C MET A 57 4.02 -7.98 7.25
N ILE A 58 2.76 -8.38 7.34
CA ILE A 58 2.04 -9.39 6.56
C ILE A 58 0.78 -8.71 6.01
N SER A 59 0.58 -8.76 4.70
CA SER A 59 -0.57 -8.17 4.03
C SER A 59 -1.87 -8.93 4.36
N ASN A 60 -3.03 -8.31 4.13
CA ASN A 60 -4.27 -9.09 3.97
C ASN A 60 -4.20 -9.88 2.66
N ALA A 61 -4.86 -11.04 2.65
CA ALA A 61 -5.03 -11.78 1.41
C ALA A 61 -6.18 -11.17 0.60
N VAL A 62 -5.97 -11.00 -0.69
CA VAL A 62 -6.94 -10.38 -1.59
C VAL A 62 -7.05 -11.13 -2.92
N GLU A 63 -8.12 -10.84 -3.66
CA GLU A 63 -8.33 -11.22 -5.05
C GLU A 63 -8.96 -10.02 -5.77
N HIS A 64 -8.52 -9.76 -7.00
CA HIS A 64 -9.07 -8.68 -7.83
C HIS A 64 -10.32 -9.12 -8.59
N ARG A 65 -11.26 -8.20 -8.79
CA ARG A 65 -12.54 -8.42 -9.47
C ARG A 65 -12.41 -8.37 -10.98
N THR A 66 -11.59 -7.47 -11.50
CA THR A 66 -11.56 -7.06 -12.90
C THR A 66 -10.16 -6.85 -13.48
N VAL A 67 -9.13 -6.67 -12.64
CA VAL A 67 -7.76 -6.43 -13.12
C VAL A 67 -6.83 -7.62 -12.95
N SER A 68 -5.89 -7.75 -13.88
CA SER A 68 -4.67 -8.56 -13.68
C SER A 68 -3.49 -7.63 -13.36
N GLU A 69 -2.50 -8.14 -12.64
CA GLU A 69 -1.34 -7.36 -12.24
C GLU A 69 -0.01 -8.00 -12.66
N ILE A 70 1.01 -7.17 -12.86
CA ILE A 70 2.41 -7.59 -12.96
C ILE A 70 3.21 -6.76 -11.97
N TRP A 71 3.99 -7.42 -11.12
CA TRP A 71 4.82 -6.79 -10.09
C TRP A 71 6.29 -7.03 -10.37
N TYR A 72 7.09 -5.97 -10.28
CA TYR A 72 8.55 -6.04 -10.22
C TYR A 72 9.03 -5.48 -8.89
N PHE A 73 9.76 -6.28 -8.13
CA PHE A 73 10.25 -5.89 -6.82
C PHE A 73 11.51 -5.02 -6.95
N LEU A 74 11.55 -3.91 -6.24
CA LEU A 74 12.65 -2.94 -6.25
C LEU A 74 13.60 -3.12 -5.06
N SER A 75 13.08 -3.50 -3.89
CA SER A 75 13.89 -3.62 -2.69
C SER A 75 13.23 -4.50 -1.64
N GLY A 76 14.02 -4.90 -0.64
CA GLY A 76 13.56 -5.75 0.45
C GLY A 76 13.57 -7.23 0.07
N GLN A 77 13.11 -8.03 1.02
CA GLN A 77 12.93 -9.47 0.85
C GLN A 77 11.60 -9.85 1.47
N GLY A 78 10.87 -10.72 0.79
CA GLY A 78 9.59 -11.20 1.24
C GLY A 78 9.27 -12.58 0.74
N GLU A 79 8.15 -13.09 1.23
CA GLU A 79 7.47 -14.25 0.68
C GLU A 79 6.15 -13.81 0.07
N PHE A 80 5.84 -14.38 -1.08
CA PHE A 80 4.63 -14.10 -1.83
C PHE A 80 3.88 -15.40 -2.04
N TRP A 81 2.72 -15.53 -1.38
CA TRP A 81 1.79 -16.61 -1.59
C TRP A 81 0.80 -16.23 -2.68
N ARG A 82 0.55 -17.16 -3.61
CA ARG A 82 -0.52 -17.02 -4.59
C ARG A 82 -1.16 -18.36 -4.90
N LYS A 83 -2.47 -18.31 -5.13
CA LYS A 83 -3.31 -19.44 -5.51
C LYS A 83 -4.18 -19.10 -6.71
N GLN A 84 -4.16 -19.96 -7.71
CA GLN A 84 -5.04 -19.86 -8.87
C GLN A 84 -5.48 -21.27 -9.28
N ASN A 85 -6.79 -21.51 -9.24
CA ASN A 85 -7.36 -22.85 -9.42
C ASN A 85 -6.70 -23.86 -8.45
N GLU A 86 -6.18 -24.97 -8.97
CA GLU A 86 -5.46 -26.00 -8.21
C GLU A 86 -3.99 -25.67 -7.92
N ARG A 87 -3.43 -24.61 -8.54
CA ARG A 87 -2.04 -24.22 -8.33
C ARG A 87 -1.94 -23.29 -7.13
N GLU A 88 -1.06 -23.63 -6.20
CA GLU A 88 -0.76 -22.84 -5.02
C GLU A 88 0.75 -22.87 -4.74
N GLU A 89 1.36 -21.71 -4.54
CA GLU A 89 2.80 -21.63 -4.26
C GLU A 89 3.15 -20.46 -3.35
N ILE A 90 4.25 -20.62 -2.62
CA ILE A 90 4.94 -19.56 -1.91
C ILE A 90 6.30 -19.40 -2.56
N ILE A 91 6.63 -18.19 -2.99
CA ILE A 91 7.93 -17.87 -3.58
C ILE A 91 8.63 -16.79 -2.77
N LEU A 92 9.97 -16.81 -2.78
CA LEU A 92 10.78 -15.70 -2.29
C LEU A 92 10.80 -14.58 -3.33
N VAL A 93 10.58 -13.35 -2.87
CA VAL A 93 10.61 -12.15 -3.71
C VAL A 93 11.66 -11.16 -3.19
N ASN A 94 12.42 -10.58 -4.10
CA ASN A 94 13.45 -9.58 -3.84
C ASN A 94 13.71 -8.76 -5.13
N ALA A 95 14.67 -7.84 -5.11
CA ALA A 95 14.96 -6.88 -6.20
C ALA A 95 15.27 -7.48 -7.60
N THR A 96 15.32 -8.80 -7.75
CA THR A 96 15.53 -9.49 -9.03
C THR A 96 14.29 -10.22 -9.54
N VAL A 97 13.15 -10.11 -8.84
CA VAL A 97 11.96 -10.95 -9.10
C VAL A 97 10.85 -10.14 -9.76
N CYS A 98 10.26 -10.74 -10.80
CA CYS A 98 9.08 -10.25 -11.50
C CYS A 98 8.00 -11.33 -11.46
N ILE A 99 6.75 -10.96 -11.16
CA ILE A 99 5.64 -11.91 -11.02
C ILE A 99 4.39 -11.41 -11.73
N THR A 100 3.60 -12.35 -12.24
CA THR A 100 2.23 -12.09 -12.71
C THR A 100 1.21 -12.48 -11.66
N ILE A 101 0.12 -11.73 -11.57
CA ILE A 101 -1.07 -12.02 -10.77
C ILE A 101 -2.27 -11.93 -11.72
N PRO A 102 -2.57 -12.98 -12.50
CA PRO A 102 -3.70 -12.96 -13.41
C PRO A 102 -5.03 -12.91 -12.65
N LEU A 103 -6.11 -12.50 -13.32
CA LEU A 103 -7.45 -12.46 -12.74
C LEU A 103 -7.85 -13.82 -12.10
N GLY A 104 -8.57 -13.76 -10.98
CA GLY A 104 -8.95 -14.93 -10.19
C GLY A 104 -7.83 -15.50 -9.31
N THR A 105 -6.67 -14.84 -9.26
CA THR A 105 -5.58 -15.22 -8.36
C THR A 105 -5.81 -14.61 -6.97
N GLN A 106 -5.84 -15.46 -5.95
CA GLN A 106 -5.76 -15.02 -4.56
C GLN A 106 -4.29 -14.87 -4.20
N PHE A 107 -3.94 -13.80 -3.50
CA PHE A 107 -2.55 -13.58 -3.10
C PHE A 107 -2.44 -12.87 -1.76
N GLN A 108 -1.29 -13.08 -1.12
CA GLN A 108 -0.90 -12.51 0.16
C GLN A 108 0.62 -12.46 0.19
N PHE A 109 1.21 -11.49 0.87
CA PHE A 109 2.66 -11.40 0.97
C PHE A 109 3.10 -10.86 2.31
N ARG A 110 4.34 -11.17 2.67
CA ARG A 110 4.96 -10.72 3.91
C ARG A 110 6.40 -10.34 3.72
N THR A 111 6.87 -9.44 4.56
CA THR A 111 8.30 -9.13 4.65
C THR A 111 9.02 -10.18 5.51
N ILE A 112 10.25 -10.54 5.13
CA ILE A 112 11.12 -11.45 5.92
C ILE A 112 12.39 -10.75 6.44
N GLY A 113 12.62 -9.50 6.04
CA GLY A 113 13.81 -8.74 6.37
C GLY A 113 13.54 -7.45 7.16
N LYS A 114 14.62 -6.73 7.47
CA LYS A 114 14.58 -5.43 8.17
C LYS A 114 14.29 -4.23 7.26
N LYS A 115 14.25 -4.43 5.94
CA LYS A 115 13.94 -3.40 4.94
C LYS A 115 12.50 -3.57 4.46
N PRO A 116 11.79 -2.47 4.14
CA PRO A 116 10.49 -2.56 3.48
C PRO A 116 10.59 -3.38 2.20
N LEU A 117 9.55 -4.16 1.92
CA LEU A 117 9.39 -4.80 0.61
C LEU A 117 8.69 -3.80 -0.30
N VAL A 118 9.36 -3.42 -1.39
CA VAL A 118 8.89 -2.41 -2.33
C VAL A 118 8.76 -3.02 -3.71
N ALA A 119 7.63 -2.78 -4.38
CA ALA A 119 7.39 -3.23 -5.75
C ALA A 119 6.74 -2.13 -6.60
N MET A 120 7.05 -2.14 -7.89
CA MET A 120 6.25 -1.47 -8.90
C MET A 120 5.25 -2.46 -9.46
N ALA A 121 3.99 -2.08 -9.52
CA ALA A 121 2.95 -2.89 -10.10
C ALA A 121 2.23 -2.14 -11.23
N VAL A 122 1.85 -2.89 -12.25
CA VAL A 122 0.92 -2.42 -13.30
C VAL A 122 -0.36 -3.24 -13.23
N THR A 123 -1.49 -2.57 -13.35
CA THR A 123 -2.80 -3.20 -13.51
C THR A 123 -3.23 -3.08 -14.97
N MET A 124 -3.81 -4.13 -15.52
CA MET A 124 -4.48 -4.11 -16.82
C MET A 124 -5.87 -4.75 -16.66
N PRO A 125 -6.97 -4.00 -16.91
CA PRO A 125 -7.07 -2.56 -17.24
C PRO A 125 -6.66 -1.62 -16.07
N PRO A 126 -6.78 -0.28 -16.20
CA PRO A 126 -6.51 0.65 -15.09
C PRO A 126 -7.28 0.32 -13.81
N TRP A 127 -6.67 0.62 -12.67
CA TRP A 127 -7.26 0.40 -11.35
C TRP A 127 -8.61 1.12 -11.22
N PRO A 128 -9.72 0.41 -11.01
CA PRO A 128 -11.05 1.01 -11.05
C PRO A 128 -11.46 1.64 -9.71
N GLY A 129 -10.68 1.44 -8.65
CA GLY A 129 -10.89 2.02 -7.33
C GLY A 129 -10.91 1.00 -6.19
N ASN A 130 -11.17 1.49 -4.97
CA ASN A 130 -10.93 0.72 -3.74
C ASN A 130 -11.79 -0.54 -3.58
N SER A 131 -12.92 -0.65 -4.27
CA SER A 131 -13.78 -1.85 -4.25
C SER A 131 -13.23 -3.03 -5.06
N GLU A 132 -12.15 -2.81 -5.80
CA GLU A 132 -11.53 -3.80 -6.68
C GLU A 132 -10.92 -4.97 -5.92
N ALA A 133 -10.26 -4.70 -4.78
CA ALA A 133 -9.68 -5.75 -3.94
C ALA A 133 -10.75 -6.37 -3.04
N MET A 134 -11.01 -7.66 -3.23
CA MET A 134 -11.88 -8.45 -2.36
C MET A 134 -11.03 -9.16 -1.30
N SER A 135 -11.41 -9.01 -0.03
CA SER A 135 -10.77 -9.75 1.05
C SER A 135 -10.96 -11.26 0.90
N LYS A 136 -9.91 -12.02 1.15
CA LYS A 136 -9.87 -13.48 1.12
C LYS A 136 -9.23 -14.02 2.39
N LYS A 137 -9.43 -15.32 2.65
CA LYS A 137 -8.72 -15.99 3.72
C LYS A 137 -7.30 -16.28 3.28
N GLY A 138 -6.33 -15.63 3.92
CA GLY A 138 -4.90 -15.87 3.70
C GLY A 138 -4.38 -17.10 4.42
N ILE A 139 -3.13 -17.46 4.10
CA ILE A 139 -2.39 -18.53 4.78
C ILE A 139 -1.64 -18.00 6.02
N TRP A 140 -1.42 -16.68 6.09
CA TRP A 140 -0.81 -16.01 7.23
C TRP A 140 -1.79 -15.06 7.91
N ASN A 141 -1.60 -14.84 9.21
CA ASN A 141 -2.34 -13.83 9.96
C ASN A 141 -1.84 -12.44 9.58
N ALA A 142 -2.72 -11.62 8.98
CA ALA A 142 -2.38 -10.27 8.56
C ALA A 142 -2.06 -9.35 9.75
N THR A 143 -1.16 -8.39 9.52
CA THR A 143 -0.83 -7.33 10.47
C THR A 143 -1.49 -6.02 10.04
N PHE A 144 -1.99 -5.24 10.99
CA PHE A 144 -2.62 -3.95 10.69
C PHE A 144 -1.60 -2.82 10.62
N VAL A 145 -1.52 -2.13 9.48
CA VAL A 145 -0.79 -0.87 9.36
C VAL A 145 -1.70 0.28 9.80
N VAL A 146 -1.39 0.90 10.93
CA VAL A 146 -2.04 2.14 11.37
C VAL A 146 -1.20 3.31 10.85
N MET A 147 -1.76 4.13 9.94
CA MET A 147 -1.17 5.42 9.59
C MET A 147 -1.13 6.29 10.84
N ARG A 148 0.04 6.43 11.46
CA ARG A 148 0.22 7.45 12.51
C ARG A 148 0.24 8.81 11.84
N ASN A 149 -0.84 9.57 11.95
CA ASN A 149 -0.79 11.00 11.67
C ASN A 149 0.30 11.64 12.54
N SER A 150 1.29 12.26 11.90
CA SER A 150 2.42 12.94 12.56
C SER A 150 2.00 14.16 13.39
N SER A 151 0.71 14.49 13.47
CA SER A 151 0.17 15.62 14.24
C SER A 151 -0.01 15.37 15.75
N THR A 152 0.30 14.18 16.29
CA THR A 152 0.11 13.89 17.74
C THR A 152 1.40 13.74 18.53
N LYS A 153 2.57 14.11 18.00
CA LYS A 153 3.85 13.97 18.71
C LYS A 153 4.22 15.10 19.71
N VAL A 154 3.33 16.06 20.02
CA VAL A 154 3.70 17.17 20.95
C VAL A 154 2.94 17.17 22.28
N PHE A 155 1.82 16.46 22.45
CA PHE A 155 1.02 16.65 23.67
C PHE A 155 1.35 15.74 24.87
N HIS A 156 2.12 14.65 24.69
CA HIS A 156 2.43 13.76 25.81
C HIS A 156 3.70 14.14 26.60
N SER A 157 4.65 14.85 25.96
CA SER A 157 5.90 15.26 26.63
C SER A 157 5.76 16.55 27.43
N MET A 158 4.81 17.43 27.07
CA MET A 158 4.58 18.69 27.79
C MET A 158 3.74 18.48 29.06
N TYR A 159 2.84 17.48 29.06
CA TYR A 159 2.00 17.16 30.22
C TYR A 159 2.80 16.57 31.38
N LEU A 160 3.82 15.75 31.10
CA LEU A 160 4.71 15.22 32.13
C LEU A 160 5.59 16.32 32.75
N PHE A 161 6.05 17.29 31.96
CA PHE A 161 6.92 18.36 32.43
C PHE A 161 6.17 19.37 33.34
N ILE A 162 4.91 19.68 33.02
CA ILE A 162 4.06 20.55 33.86
C ILE A 162 3.72 19.89 35.20
N ILE A 163 3.45 18.57 35.21
CA ILE A 163 3.15 17.85 36.45
C ILE A 163 4.38 17.79 37.38
N THR A 164 5.60 17.65 36.84
CA THR A 164 6.81 17.66 37.68
C THR A 164 7.05 19.04 38.33
N ILE A 165 6.81 20.14 37.62
CA ILE A 165 7.01 21.49 38.18
C ILE A 165 5.96 21.80 39.28
N LEU A 166 4.71 21.39 39.10
CA LEU A 166 3.65 21.61 40.10
C LEU A 166 3.83 20.76 41.37
N VAL A 167 4.36 19.53 41.25
CA VAL A 167 4.63 18.68 42.42
C VAL A 167 5.82 19.20 43.23
N PHE A 168 6.86 19.76 42.60
CA PHE A 168 7.99 20.37 43.32
C PHE A 168 7.62 21.68 44.03
N HIS A 169 6.69 22.47 43.50
CA HIS A 169 6.27 23.72 44.14
C HIS A 169 5.36 23.50 45.37
N TYR A 170 4.75 22.32 45.51
CA TYR A 170 3.86 21.99 46.63
C TYR A 170 4.58 21.27 47.80
N ILE A 171 5.84 20.87 47.63
CA ILE A 171 6.63 20.16 48.66
C ILE A 171 7.56 21.13 49.44
N HIS A 172 7.62 22.41 49.04
CA HIS A 172 8.43 23.44 49.70
C HIS A 172 7.65 24.66 50.20
N LEU A 173 6.36 24.49 50.53
CA LEU A 173 5.56 25.42 51.32
C LEU A 173 4.96 24.69 52.53
#